data_AF-A0A1C7P8G3-F1
#
_entry.id   AF-A0A1C7P8G3-F1
#
_cell.length_a   1.000
_cell.length_b   1.000
_cell.length_c   1.000
_cell.angle_alpha   90.00
_cell.angle_beta   90.00
_cell.angle_gamma   90.00
#
_symmetry.space_group_name_H-M   'P 1'
#
loop_
_entity.id
_entity.type
_entity.pdbx_description
1 polymer ?
#
loop_
_entity_poly.entity_id
_entity_poly.type
_entity_poly.pdbx_seq_one_letter_code
_entity_poly.pdbx_strand_id
1 'polypeptide(L)'
;MNISLIPSMLDNTISGAGVALAYEGLQSPYESRFADFTIREDGSYYRSLEVVASEQTLGQRWLELETQFNSTCVGLVCQADSDAGELADIIARGFDGAAVPGAIVIIGCDLVLLEQILQLARQHRVPYTMRTQSGISIPFEWPPILFIADITDPALVESLSIRRELSDLGVPVETTVAPDIRKIEQKFYSVEVRAFFQRHLVVNFPKMF
;
A
#
# COMPACT_ATOMS: atom_id res chain seq x y z
N MET A 1 -33.43 14.59 -68.05
CA MET A 1 -33.79 13.15 -68.06
C MET A 1 -32.47 12.38 -67.94
N ASN A 2 -32.29 11.66 -66.82
CA ASN A 2 -31.23 10.67 -66.45
C ASN A 2 -29.77 10.84 -66.92
N ILE A 3 -28.70 10.56 -66.18
CA ILE A 3 -28.34 10.16 -64.81
C ILE A 3 -26.81 10.48 -64.70
N SER A 4 -26.32 10.60 -63.47
CA SER A 4 -24.95 10.82 -62.96
C SER A 4 -23.83 9.96 -63.62
N LEU A 5 -22.53 10.27 -63.51
CA LEU A 5 -21.69 10.35 -62.30
C LEU A 5 -20.32 10.98 -62.63
N ILE A 6 -19.74 11.60 -61.60
CA ILE A 6 -18.39 12.20 -61.51
C ILE A 6 -17.31 11.10 -61.47
N PRO A 7 -16.08 11.40 -61.95
CA PRO A 7 -14.89 11.00 -61.20
C PRO A 7 -13.92 12.17 -61.02
N SER A 8 -13.64 12.51 -59.77
CA SER A 8 -12.60 13.49 -59.40
C SER A 8 -11.23 12.82 -59.51
N MET A 9 -10.46 13.33 -60.46
CA MET A 9 -9.05 13.06 -60.68
C MET A 9 -8.15 13.69 -59.59
N LEU A 10 -7.05 12.97 -59.29
CA LEU A 10 -5.65 13.43 -59.18
C LEU A 10 -5.34 14.58 -58.18
N ASP A 11 -4.25 14.65 -57.44
CA ASP A 11 -2.98 13.93 -57.42
C ASP A 11 -2.19 14.42 -56.18
N ASN A 12 -1.03 13.80 -55.96
CA ASN A 12 0.13 14.25 -55.18
C ASN A 12 0.41 13.60 -53.81
N THR A 13 0.95 12.39 -53.91
CA THR A 13 2.33 12.02 -53.48
C THR A 13 3.14 13.11 -52.77
N ILE A 14 3.73 12.81 -51.60
CA ILE A 14 5.20 12.72 -51.34
C ILE A 14 5.48 11.82 -50.11
N SER A 15 6.22 10.73 -50.36
CA SER A 15 7.32 10.14 -49.57
C SER A 15 7.16 9.70 -48.11
N GLY A 16 7.47 8.42 -47.85
CA GLY A 16 8.04 8.00 -46.57
C GLY A 16 7.68 6.58 -46.14
N ALA A 17 8.57 5.64 -46.47
CA ALA A 17 8.72 4.28 -45.96
C ALA A 17 7.98 3.85 -44.67
N GLY A 18 7.48 2.61 -44.67
CA GLY A 18 7.39 1.82 -43.44
C GLY A 18 6.19 0.88 -43.34
N VAL A 19 6.39 -0.37 -43.74
CA VAL A 19 5.52 -1.50 -43.34
C VAL A 19 5.75 -1.80 -41.86
N ALA A 20 4.70 -1.77 -41.05
CA ALA A 20 4.54 -2.57 -39.82
C ALA A 20 3.06 -2.46 -39.41
N LEU A 21 2.22 -3.44 -39.73
CA LEU A 21 1.95 -4.63 -38.91
C LEU A 21 1.37 -4.28 -37.54
N ALA A 22 0.10 -4.66 -37.38
CA ALA A 22 -0.53 -5.10 -36.14
C ALA A 22 -0.11 -4.38 -34.84
N TYR A 23 -0.87 -3.36 -34.45
CA TYR A 23 -1.08 -3.14 -33.02
C TYR A 23 -2.13 -4.15 -32.54
N GLU A 24 -1.68 -5.41 -32.42
CA GLU A 24 -2.24 -6.31 -31.42
C GLU A 24 -2.12 -5.63 -30.06
N GLY A 25 -3.14 -5.82 -29.23
CA GLY A 25 -3.18 -5.28 -27.88
C GLY A 25 -1.92 -5.64 -27.12
N LEU A 26 -1.04 -4.65 -26.96
CA LEU A 26 -0.13 -4.59 -25.83
C LEU A 26 -0.99 -4.22 -24.61
N GLN A 27 -1.71 -5.21 -24.08
CA GLN A 27 -1.97 -5.24 -22.65
C GLN A 27 -0.58 -5.14 -22.00
N SER A 28 -0.39 -4.05 -21.27
CA SER A 28 0.78 -3.84 -20.42
C SER A 28 1.01 -5.09 -19.56
N PRO A 29 2.23 -5.64 -19.45
CA PRO A 29 2.52 -6.78 -18.57
C PRO A 29 2.47 -6.43 -17.07
N TYR A 30 1.98 -5.25 -16.70
CA TYR A 30 1.81 -4.79 -15.31
C TYR A 30 0.38 -4.91 -14.80
N GLU A 31 -0.46 -5.73 -15.45
CA GLU A 31 -1.57 -6.35 -14.74
C GLU A 31 -0.95 -7.34 -13.76
N SER A 32 -0.73 -6.90 -12.51
CA SER A 32 -0.88 -7.67 -11.26
C SER A 32 0.22 -7.38 -10.22
N ARG A 33 -0.19 -6.78 -9.09
CA ARG A 33 0.38 -6.78 -7.71
C ARG A 33 1.03 -5.55 -7.12
N PHE A 34 0.54 -5.00 -5.98
CA PHE A 34 -0.08 -5.53 -4.73
C PHE A 34 0.96 -5.91 -3.67
N ALA A 35 0.65 -5.62 -2.41
CA ALA A 35 1.55 -5.25 -1.31
C ALA A 35 3.01 -5.77 -1.28
N ASP A 36 3.94 -4.94 -0.81
CA ASP A 36 5.36 -5.29 -0.65
C ASP A 36 5.78 -5.33 0.82
N PHE A 37 6.54 -6.34 1.19
CA PHE A 37 7.14 -6.44 2.52
C PHE A 37 8.60 -6.05 2.48
N THR A 38 8.97 -5.13 3.36
CA THR A 38 10.34 -4.66 3.53
C THR A 38 10.94 -5.19 4.82
N ILE A 39 11.99 -5.99 4.75
CA ILE A 39 12.74 -6.43 5.94
C ILE A 39 13.97 -5.55 6.11
N ARG A 40 14.15 -4.99 7.30
CA ARG A 40 15.39 -4.27 7.64
C ARG A 40 16.47 -5.27 8.03
N GLU A 41 17.47 -5.43 7.16
CA GLU A 41 18.67 -6.23 7.47
C GLU A 41 19.76 -5.35 8.10
N ASP A 42 20.86 -5.97 8.54
CA ASP A 42 21.97 -5.27 9.19
C ASP A 42 22.46 -4.07 8.34
N GLY A 43 22.65 -2.91 8.99
CA GLY A 43 22.95 -1.64 8.32
C GLY A 43 21.74 -0.88 7.73
N SER A 44 21.85 -0.46 6.46
CA SER A 44 20.85 0.35 5.70
C SER A 44 20.22 -0.42 4.52
N TYR A 45 20.36 -1.75 4.52
CA TYR A 45 19.88 -2.61 3.45
C TYR A 45 18.48 -3.12 3.76
N TYR A 46 17.66 -3.18 2.71
CA TYR A 46 16.29 -3.67 2.76
C TYR A 46 16.15 -4.84 1.81
N ARG A 47 15.45 -5.88 2.26
CA ARG A 47 14.97 -6.94 1.38
C ARG A 47 13.49 -6.71 1.09
N SER A 48 13.15 -6.38 -0.16
CA SER A 48 11.76 -6.47 -0.66
C SER A 48 11.37 -7.91 -0.84
N LEU A 49 10.14 -8.22 -0.47
CA LEU A 49 9.47 -9.47 -0.77
C LEU A 49 8.08 -9.12 -1.29
N GLU A 50 7.97 -9.04 -2.61
CA GLU A 50 6.73 -8.71 -3.31
C GLU A 50 5.69 -9.82 -3.11
N VAL A 51 4.43 -9.44 -2.86
CA VAL A 51 3.32 -10.39 -2.77
C VAL A 51 2.65 -10.52 -4.12
N VAL A 52 2.84 -11.68 -4.74
CA VAL A 52 2.23 -11.97 -6.04
C VAL A 52 0.89 -12.70 -5.78
N ALA A 53 -0.25 -11.97 -5.71
CA ALA A 53 -1.66 -12.36 -5.44
C ALA A 53 -2.28 -13.62 -6.15
N SER A 54 -1.51 -14.44 -6.88
CA SER A 54 -1.90 -15.70 -7.54
C SER A 54 -1.26 -16.85 -6.81
N GLU A 55 -0.27 -16.54 -5.98
CA GLU A 55 0.48 -17.48 -5.18
C GLU A 55 -0.01 -17.40 -3.74
N GLN A 56 -0.26 -16.21 -3.18
CA GLN A 56 -0.64 -16.04 -1.77
C GLN A 56 -1.49 -14.78 -1.51
N THR A 57 -2.34 -14.81 -0.49
CA THR A 57 -3.01 -13.59 0.04
C THR A 57 -2.06 -12.79 0.94
N LEU A 58 -2.34 -11.50 1.16
CA LEU A 58 -1.54 -10.65 2.05
C LEU A 58 -1.43 -11.25 3.46
N GLY A 59 -2.55 -11.73 4.01
CA GLY A 59 -2.61 -12.37 5.33
C GLY A 59 -1.81 -13.68 5.41
N GLN A 60 -1.79 -14.48 4.34
CA GLN A 60 -0.98 -15.70 4.27
C GLN A 60 0.51 -15.36 4.25
N ARG A 61 0.91 -14.38 3.43
CA ARG A 61 2.30 -13.95 3.38
C ARG A 61 2.76 -13.35 4.70
N TRP A 62 1.93 -12.54 5.35
CA TRP A 62 2.25 -11.99 6.66
C TRP A 62 2.53 -13.09 7.67
N LEU A 63 1.70 -14.13 7.73
CA LEU A 63 1.91 -15.26 8.64
C LEU A 63 3.24 -15.97 8.38
N GLU A 64 3.60 -16.20 7.12
CA GLU A 64 4.89 -16.79 6.78
C GLU A 64 6.07 -15.92 7.23
N LEU A 65 6.00 -14.61 6.99
CA LEU A 65 7.06 -13.68 7.37
C LEU A 65 7.17 -13.54 8.88
N GLU A 66 6.03 -13.48 9.57
CA GLU A 66 5.99 -13.49 11.03
C GLU A 66 6.68 -14.74 11.57
N THR A 67 6.50 -15.94 10.99
CA THR A 67 7.22 -17.12 11.51
C THR A 67 8.74 -17.05 11.36
N GLN A 68 9.24 -16.25 10.42
CA GLN A 68 10.67 -16.17 10.08
C GLN A 68 11.38 -14.95 10.69
N PHE A 69 10.66 -13.83 10.84
CA PHE A 69 11.21 -12.53 11.21
C PHE A 69 10.46 -11.92 12.38
N ASN A 70 11.18 -11.16 13.22
CA ASN A 70 10.54 -10.31 14.22
C ASN A 70 9.68 -9.25 13.54
N SER A 71 8.43 -9.11 13.98
CA SER A 71 7.44 -8.28 13.31
C SER A 71 7.86 -6.80 13.24
N THR A 72 8.57 -6.32 14.28
CA THR A 72 9.18 -4.98 14.35
C THR A 72 10.26 -4.72 13.31
N CYS A 73 10.75 -5.76 12.63
CA CYS A 73 11.76 -5.66 11.58
C CYS A 73 11.15 -5.68 10.17
N VAL A 74 9.83 -5.89 10.08
CA VAL A 74 9.09 -6.03 8.82
C VAL A 74 8.18 -4.82 8.62
N GLY A 75 8.42 -4.08 7.55
CA GLY A 75 7.53 -3.05 7.04
C GLY A 75 6.61 -3.62 5.96
N LEU A 76 5.44 -3.01 5.82
CA LEU A 76 4.46 -3.36 4.80
C LEU A 76 4.11 -2.11 3.98
N VAL A 77 4.14 -2.22 2.66
CA VAL A 77 3.66 -1.20 1.74
C VAL A 77 2.42 -1.75 1.04
N CYS A 78 1.29 -1.09 1.21
CA CYS A 78 0.03 -1.42 0.55
C CYS A 78 -0.40 -0.29 -0.38
N GLN A 79 -1.01 -0.66 -1.50
CA GLN A 79 -1.64 0.28 -2.41
C GLN A 79 -3.13 0.35 -2.10
N ALA A 80 -3.75 1.50 -2.36
CA ALA A 80 -5.19 1.67 -2.28
C ALA A 80 -5.92 0.68 -3.21
N ASP A 81 -7.11 0.27 -2.80
CA ASP A 81 -8.03 -0.64 -3.51
C ASP A 81 -7.55 -2.09 -3.68
N SER A 82 -6.30 -2.39 -3.33
CA SER A 82 -5.66 -3.67 -3.63
C SER A 82 -5.79 -4.68 -2.48
N ASP A 83 -5.58 -4.25 -1.22
CA ASP A 83 -5.47 -5.14 -0.06
C ASP A 83 -6.09 -4.58 1.24
N ALA A 84 -7.01 -3.61 1.12
CA ALA A 84 -7.62 -2.88 2.23
C ALA A 84 -8.14 -3.78 3.36
N GLY A 85 -8.97 -4.76 3.01
CA GLY A 85 -9.61 -5.64 4.00
C GLY A 85 -8.59 -6.51 4.75
N GLU A 86 -7.61 -7.08 4.03
CA GLU A 86 -6.62 -7.96 4.65
C GLU A 86 -5.66 -7.20 5.57
N LEU A 87 -5.31 -5.96 5.24
CA LEU A 87 -4.52 -5.11 6.13
C LEU A 87 -5.30 -4.77 7.40
N ALA A 88 -6.58 -4.40 7.27
CA ALA A 88 -7.43 -4.15 8.43
C ALA A 88 -7.56 -5.42 9.32
N ASP A 89 -7.69 -6.60 8.72
CA ASP A 89 -7.74 -7.88 9.44
C ASP A 89 -6.42 -8.22 10.15
N ILE A 90 -5.26 -7.91 9.55
CA ILE A 90 -3.96 -8.04 10.21
C ILE A 90 -3.91 -7.15 11.45
N ILE A 91 -4.30 -5.88 11.33
CA ILE A 91 -4.32 -4.93 12.45
C ILE A 91 -5.31 -5.38 13.53
N ALA A 92 -6.51 -5.82 13.13
CA ALA A 92 -7.56 -6.28 14.04
C ALA A 92 -7.07 -7.44 14.92
N ARG A 93 -6.43 -8.46 14.31
CA ARG A 93 -5.82 -9.58 15.05
C ARG A 93 -4.72 -9.14 16.01
N GLY A 94 -4.05 -8.02 15.72
CA GLY A 94 -3.08 -7.41 16.64
C GLY A 94 -3.67 -7.10 18.00
N PHE A 95 -4.92 -6.65 18.05
CA PHE A 95 -5.60 -6.38 19.32
C PHE A 95 -5.92 -7.63 20.14
N ASP A 96 -5.92 -8.81 19.51
CA ASP A 96 -6.05 -10.11 20.15
C ASP A 96 -4.68 -10.73 20.51
N GLY A 97 -3.59 -9.98 20.33
CA GLY A 97 -2.22 -10.39 20.66
C GLY A 97 -1.44 -11.03 19.52
N ALA A 98 -1.97 -11.06 18.29
CA ALA A 98 -1.18 -11.45 17.12
C ALA A 98 -0.12 -10.39 16.79
N ALA A 99 0.94 -10.76 16.08
CA ALA A 99 1.90 -9.78 15.64
C ALA A 99 1.34 -8.92 14.50
N VAL A 100 1.74 -7.65 14.49
CA VAL A 100 1.47 -6.69 13.41
C VAL A 100 2.79 -6.19 12.80
N PRO A 101 2.82 -5.78 11.52
CA PRO A 101 4.01 -5.20 10.90
C PRO A 101 4.57 -4.06 11.73
N GLY A 102 5.90 -3.93 11.79
CA GLY A 102 6.57 -2.88 12.56
C GLY A 102 6.35 -1.48 12.02
N ALA A 103 5.98 -1.34 10.75
CA ALA A 103 5.59 -0.08 10.13
C ALA A 103 4.75 -0.35 8.88
N ILE A 104 3.81 0.53 8.57
CA ILE A 104 2.88 0.38 7.43
C ILE A 104 2.95 1.63 6.56
N VAL A 105 2.96 1.45 5.25
CA VAL A 105 2.84 2.52 4.25
C VAL A 105 1.60 2.23 3.42
N ILE A 106 0.74 3.23 3.25
CA ILE A 106 -0.45 3.16 2.41
C ILE A 106 -0.26 4.19 1.28
N ILE A 107 -0.26 3.71 0.04
CA ILE A 107 -0.08 4.55 -1.17
C ILE A 107 -1.43 4.69 -1.88
N GLY A 108 -1.88 5.93 -2.07
CA GLY A 108 -3.19 6.26 -2.65
C GLY A 108 -4.27 6.44 -1.58
N CYS A 109 -5.38 7.08 -1.96
CA CYS A 109 -6.52 7.30 -1.07
C CYS A 109 -7.46 6.08 -1.06
N ASP A 110 -7.39 5.29 0.02
CA ASP A 110 -8.32 4.20 0.27
C ASP A 110 -9.24 4.56 1.44
N LEU A 111 -10.43 5.10 1.13
CA LEU A 111 -11.37 5.50 2.16
C LEU A 111 -11.88 4.31 2.97
N VAL A 112 -12.08 3.15 2.33
CA VAL A 112 -12.62 1.96 3.00
C VAL A 112 -11.63 1.45 4.05
N LEU A 113 -10.36 1.32 3.70
CA LEU A 113 -9.29 0.96 4.64
C LEU A 113 -9.19 1.97 5.78
N LEU A 114 -9.14 3.26 5.46
CA LEU A 114 -8.99 4.32 6.47
C LEU A 114 -10.18 4.33 7.45
N GLU A 115 -11.40 4.11 6.96
CA GLU A 115 -12.59 3.97 7.80
C GLU A 115 -12.55 2.72 8.67
N GLN A 116 -12.08 1.59 8.15
CA GLN A 116 -11.91 0.36 8.94
C GLN A 116 -10.89 0.55 10.06
N ILE A 117 -9.73 1.14 9.77
CA ILE A 117 -8.73 1.48 10.79
C ILE A 117 -9.33 2.44 11.82
N LEU A 118 -10.14 3.42 11.39
CA LEU A 118 -10.82 4.36 12.27
C LEU A 118 -11.83 3.66 13.18
N GLN A 119 -12.59 2.70 12.66
CA GLN A 119 -13.51 1.89 13.45
C GLN A 119 -12.76 1.07 14.50
N LEU A 120 -11.65 0.42 14.14
CA LEU A 120 -10.78 -0.29 15.08
C LEU A 120 -10.26 0.64 16.18
N ALA A 121 -9.75 1.83 15.82
CA ALA A 121 -9.28 2.82 16.77
C ALA A 121 -10.37 3.30 17.74
N ARG A 122 -11.60 3.54 17.25
CA ARG A 122 -12.74 3.93 18.08
C ARG A 122 -13.16 2.81 19.03
N GLN A 123 -13.26 1.57 18.55
CA GLN A 123 -13.66 0.41 19.34
C GLN A 123 -12.65 0.10 20.45
N HIS A 124 -11.35 0.31 20.19
CA HIS A 124 -10.26 -0.02 21.10
C HIS A 124 -9.75 1.20 21.91
N ARG A 125 -10.47 2.34 21.86
CA ARG A 125 -10.21 3.56 22.65
C ARG A 125 -10.43 3.40 24.16
N VAL A 126 -10.85 2.22 24.63
CA VAL A 126 -11.07 1.95 26.06
C VAL A 126 -9.73 2.04 26.79
N PRO A 127 -9.64 2.76 27.93
CA PRO A 127 -8.39 2.91 28.66
C PRO A 127 -7.75 1.56 28.95
N TYR A 128 -6.44 1.46 28.66
CA TYR A 128 -5.58 0.31 28.98
C TYR A 128 -5.79 -0.25 30.39
N THR A 129 -6.16 0.61 31.33
CA THR A 129 -6.41 0.31 32.74
C THR A 129 -7.60 -0.63 32.99
N MET A 130 -8.54 -0.77 32.05
CA MET A 130 -9.65 -1.73 32.17
C MET A 130 -9.34 -3.11 31.54
N ARG A 131 -8.45 -3.19 30.56
CA ARG A 131 -8.06 -4.46 29.92
C ARG A 131 -7.11 -5.29 30.76
N THR A 132 -6.33 -4.66 31.64
CA THR A 132 -5.39 -5.33 32.54
C THR A 132 -6.07 -6.16 33.65
N GLN A 133 -7.39 -6.09 33.82
CA GLN A 133 -8.12 -6.91 34.80
C GLN A 133 -8.19 -8.41 34.41
N SER A 134 -7.84 -8.79 33.18
CA SER A 134 -7.79 -10.19 32.73
C SER A 134 -6.43 -10.87 32.88
N GLY A 135 -5.43 -10.21 33.47
CA GLY A 135 -4.21 -10.83 33.98
C GLY A 135 -3.12 -11.18 32.97
N ILE A 136 -3.39 -11.30 31.67
CA ILE A 136 -2.38 -11.51 30.62
C ILE A 136 -2.89 -10.94 29.29
N SER A 137 -2.83 -9.64 29.07
CA SER A 137 -2.87 -9.11 27.70
C SER A 137 -1.69 -8.16 27.51
N ILE A 138 -0.81 -8.51 26.58
CA ILE A 138 0.26 -7.62 26.14
C ILE A 138 -0.44 -6.38 25.57
N PRO A 139 0.03 -5.18 25.91
CA PRO A 139 -0.51 -4.00 25.31
C PRO A 139 -0.27 -4.02 23.78
N PHE A 140 -1.36 -4.10 22.99
CA PHE A 140 -1.35 -3.66 21.60
C PHE A 140 -0.81 -2.22 21.48
N GLU A 141 0.25 -2.10 20.69
CA GLU A 141 0.81 -0.84 20.24
C GLU A 141 0.50 -0.68 18.75
N TRP A 142 0.03 0.51 18.37
CA TRP A 142 -0.23 0.79 16.97
C TRP A 142 1.08 0.82 16.18
N PRO A 143 1.16 0.14 15.02
CA PRO A 143 2.28 0.35 14.13
C PRO A 143 2.24 1.78 13.56
N PRO A 144 3.38 2.46 13.41
CA PRO A 144 3.46 3.72 12.68
C PRO A 144 2.95 3.52 11.25
N ILE A 145 2.11 4.44 10.77
CA ILE A 145 1.50 4.42 9.45
C ILE A 145 1.94 5.65 8.67
N LEU A 146 2.50 5.47 7.47
CA LEU A 146 2.71 6.54 6.50
C LEU A 146 1.63 6.48 5.43
N PHE A 147 0.81 7.52 5.36
CA PHE A 147 -0.19 7.69 4.32
C PHE A 147 0.36 8.60 3.21
N ILE A 148 0.45 8.10 1.97
CA ILE A 148 0.92 8.86 0.80
C ILE A 148 -0.26 9.07 -0.14
N ALA A 149 -0.74 10.29 -0.24
CA ALA A 149 -1.90 10.63 -1.07
C ALA A 149 -1.49 11.38 -2.35
N ASP A 150 -2.25 11.18 -3.44
CA ASP A 150 -2.10 11.98 -4.65
C ASP A 150 -2.81 13.32 -4.48
N ILE A 151 -2.15 14.42 -4.86
CA ILE A 151 -2.78 15.75 -4.86
C ILE A 151 -3.98 15.85 -5.81
N THR A 152 -4.03 14.99 -6.83
CA THR A 152 -5.09 14.94 -7.84
C THR A 152 -6.23 14.00 -7.46
N ASP A 153 -6.12 13.28 -6.34
CA ASP A 153 -7.15 12.35 -5.90
C ASP A 153 -8.40 13.09 -5.40
N PRO A 154 -9.60 12.81 -5.94
CA PRO A 154 -10.83 13.45 -5.48
C PRO A 154 -11.17 13.12 -4.01
N ALA A 155 -10.71 11.98 -3.48
CA ALA A 155 -10.93 11.56 -2.10
C ALA A 155 -9.94 12.19 -1.10
N LEU A 156 -8.94 12.96 -1.58
CA LEU A 156 -7.86 13.49 -0.75
C LEU A 156 -8.35 14.22 0.51
N VAL A 157 -9.30 15.14 0.36
CA VAL A 157 -9.81 15.96 1.47
C VAL A 157 -10.45 15.09 2.55
N GLU A 158 -11.23 14.09 2.13
CA GLU A 158 -11.88 13.16 3.04
C GLU A 158 -10.87 12.24 3.73
N SER A 159 -9.89 11.71 2.99
CA SER A 159 -8.81 10.90 3.56
C SER A 159 -7.99 11.67 4.60
N LEU A 160 -7.68 12.95 4.34
CA LEU A 160 -6.98 13.82 5.30
C LEU A 160 -7.83 14.09 6.56
N SER A 161 -9.15 14.19 6.41
CA SER A 161 -10.08 14.32 7.54
C SER A 161 -10.08 13.07 8.41
N ILE A 162 -10.19 11.88 7.81
CA ILE A 162 -10.14 10.60 8.54
C ILE A 162 -8.79 10.43 9.23
N ARG A 163 -7.69 10.74 8.54
CA ARG A 163 -6.34 10.71 9.11
C ARG A 163 -6.21 11.59 10.35
N ARG A 164 -6.79 12.80 10.32
CA ARG A 164 -6.79 13.69 11.49
C ARG A 164 -7.51 13.04 12.66
N GLU A 165 -8.67 12.44 12.43
CA GLU A 165 -9.41 11.73 13.47
C GLU A 165 -8.63 10.54 14.03
N LEU A 166 -7.96 9.77 13.17
CA LEU A 166 -7.04 8.70 13.59
C LEU A 166 -5.94 9.23 14.52
N SER A 167 -5.34 10.38 14.19
CA SER A 167 -4.35 11.03 15.04
C SER A 167 -4.93 11.45 16.39
N ASP A 168 -6.16 11.98 16.42
CA ASP A 168 -6.88 12.36 17.65
C ASP A 168 -7.23 11.15 18.53
N LEU A 169 -7.29 9.96 17.94
CA LEU A 169 -7.46 8.67 18.65
C LEU A 169 -6.13 8.02 19.07
N GLY A 170 -5.00 8.68 18.81
CA GLY A 170 -3.68 8.20 19.18
C GLY A 170 -3.06 7.20 18.20
N VAL A 171 -3.60 7.06 17.00
CA VAL A 171 -2.98 6.26 15.93
C VAL A 171 -1.81 7.07 15.34
N PRO A 172 -0.58 6.54 15.30
CA PRO A 172 0.60 7.23 14.78
C PRO A 172 0.59 7.27 13.25
N VAL A 173 -0.14 8.25 12.69
CA VAL A 173 -0.25 8.43 11.23
C VAL A 173 0.53 9.66 10.75
N GLU A 174 1.58 9.41 9.96
CA GLU A 174 2.28 10.40 9.15
C GLU A 174 1.59 10.56 7.79
N THR A 175 1.69 11.73 7.16
CA THR A 175 1.11 11.94 5.82
C THR A 175 2.03 12.72 4.92
N THR A 176 2.12 12.27 3.68
CA THR A 176 2.77 12.96 2.58
C THR A 176 1.77 13.11 1.43
N VAL A 177 1.71 14.29 0.84
CA VAL A 177 0.93 14.52 -0.39
C VAL A 177 1.93 14.69 -1.52
N ALA A 178 1.81 13.89 -2.56
CA ALA A 178 2.71 13.90 -3.70
C ALA A 178 1.94 14.12 -5.01
N PRO A 179 2.54 14.80 -6.00
CA PRO A 179 1.99 14.83 -7.34
C PRO A 179 2.28 13.50 -8.05
N ASP A 180 1.25 12.88 -8.63
CA ASP A 180 1.36 11.71 -9.50
C ASP A 180 1.97 10.49 -8.79
N ILE A 181 1.20 9.88 -7.88
CA ILE A 181 1.61 8.70 -7.09
C ILE A 181 1.98 7.50 -7.96
N ARG A 182 1.53 7.46 -9.22
CA ARG A 182 1.93 6.44 -10.21
C ARG A 182 3.43 6.39 -10.45
N LYS A 183 4.14 7.51 -10.24
CA LYS A 183 5.62 7.54 -10.28
C LYS A 183 6.27 7.02 -9.00
N ILE A 184 5.57 7.09 -7.88
CA ILE A 184 5.96 6.49 -6.60
C ILE A 184 5.70 4.98 -6.65
N GLU A 185 4.62 4.53 -7.28
CA GLU A 185 4.33 3.11 -7.52
C GLU A 185 5.45 2.43 -8.33
N GLN A 186 6.01 3.10 -9.34
CA GLN A 186 7.16 2.58 -10.10
C GLN A 186 8.48 2.55 -9.29
N LYS A 187 8.49 3.18 -8.12
CA LYS A 187 9.64 3.32 -7.23
C LYS A 187 9.17 3.21 -5.79
N PHE A 188 8.60 2.05 -5.40
CA PHE A 188 8.14 1.75 -4.01
C PHE A 188 9.17 2.14 -2.92
N TYR A 189 10.43 2.32 -3.31
CA TYR A 189 11.50 2.95 -2.55
C TYR A 189 11.69 4.44 -2.84
N SER A 190 10.63 5.24 -2.74
CA SER A 190 10.80 6.69 -2.69
C SER A 190 11.66 7.04 -1.47
N VAL A 191 12.32 8.20 -1.51
CA VAL A 191 13.17 8.64 -0.40
C VAL A 191 12.37 8.70 0.90
N GLU A 192 11.09 9.06 0.80
CA GLU A 192 10.14 9.15 1.90
C GLU A 192 9.83 7.78 2.52
N VAL A 193 9.50 6.77 1.70
CA VAL A 193 9.21 5.40 2.18
C VAL A 193 10.44 4.80 2.86
N ARG A 194 11.63 4.96 2.26
CA ARG A 194 12.89 4.50 2.85
C ARG A 194 13.19 5.19 4.17
N ALA A 195 13.07 6.51 4.21
CA ALA A 195 13.32 7.29 5.42
C ALA A 195 12.34 6.90 6.54
N PHE A 196 11.07 6.62 6.20
CA PHE A 196 10.07 6.15 7.14
C PHE A 196 10.44 4.79 7.74
N PHE A 197 10.74 3.78 6.91
CA PHE A 197 11.16 2.48 7.42
C PHE A 197 12.49 2.53 8.17
N GLN A 198 13.41 3.42 7.81
CA GLN A 198 14.67 3.59 8.54
C GLN A 198 14.46 4.12 9.97
N ARG A 199 13.43 4.96 10.17
CA ARG A 199 13.06 5.49 11.49
C ARG A 199 12.36 4.44 12.35
N HIS A 200 11.52 3.61 11.76
CA HIS A 200 10.55 2.80 12.52
C HIS A 200 10.85 1.31 12.59
N LEU A 201 11.52 0.73 11.59
CA LEU A 201 11.86 -0.70 11.64
C LEU A 201 13.11 -0.95 12.47
N VAL A 202 13.13 -2.02 13.25
CA VAL A 202 14.32 -2.49 13.98
C VAL A 202 15.17 -3.35 13.04
N VAL A 203 16.50 -3.32 13.22
CA VAL A 203 17.40 -4.22 12.48
C VAL A 203 17.06 -5.66 12.84
N ASN A 204 16.89 -6.50 11.83
CA ASN A 204 16.54 -7.90 12.03
C ASN A 204 17.49 -8.61 13.00
N PHE A 205 16.90 -9.32 13.95
CA PHE A 205 17.59 -10.15 14.92
C PHE A 205 16.90 -11.53 14.99
N PRO A 206 17.61 -12.60 15.39
CA PRO A 206 17.02 -13.93 15.46
C PRO A 206 15.79 -13.97 16.37
N LYS A 207 14.72 -14.62 15.93
CA LYS A 207 13.62 -14.99 16.82
C LYS A 207 14.09 -16.02 17.84
N MET A 208 13.86 -15.75 19.12
CA MET A 208 14.03 -16.76 20.16
C MET A 208 12.73 -17.58 20.22
N PHE A 209 12.80 -18.83 19.80
CA PHE A 209 11.70 -19.80 19.89
C PHE A 209 11.74 -20.54 21.23
#